data_AF-A0A231H013-F1
#
_entry.id   AF-A0A231H013-F1
#
_cell.length_a   1.000
_cell.length_b   1.000
_cell.length_c   1.000
_cell.angle_alpha   90.00
_cell.angle_beta   90.00
_cell.angle_gamma   90.00
#
_symmetry.space_group_name_H-M   'P 1'
#
loop_
_entity.id
_entity.type
_entity.pdbx_description
1 polymer ?
#
loop_
_entity_poly.entity_id
_entity_poly.type
_entity_poly.pdbx_seq_one_letter_code
_entity_poly.pdbx_strand_id
1 'polypeptide(L)'
;MDAALPGHDPFVVQTLGPGDLLGWSWLVPPYRWHFGAVTTEPVEAIEFDADRLADIADADPKFGYTLTLLLFEALVERLQATRARLLNLYRNPGEAATTAAPRRGESGGGW
;
A
#
# COMPACT_ATOMS: atom_id res chain seq x y z
N MET A 1 -4.09 -2.78 5.85
CA MET A 1 -2.66 -2.97 6.15
C MET A 1 -2.03 -1.65 6.56
N ASP A 2 -1.31 -1.64 7.67
CA ASP A 2 -1.01 -0.42 8.42
C ASP A 2 0.46 -0.34 8.86
N ALA A 3 0.88 0.87 9.19
CA ALA A 3 2.20 1.15 9.76
C ALA A 3 2.02 1.97 11.05
N ALA A 4 2.90 1.74 12.01
CA ALA A 4 2.96 2.51 13.24
C ALA A 4 4.21 3.39 13.25
N LEU A 5 4.07 4.63 13.69
CA LEU A 5 5.17 5.52 14.01
C LEU A 5 5.15 5.78 15.52
N PRO A 6 6.30 5.71 16.23
CA PRO A 6 6.32 5.99 17.65
C PRO A 6 5.67 7.34 17.99
N GLY A 7 4.68 7.33 18.89
CA GLY A 7 3.94 8.53 19.28
C GLY A 7 2.74 8.89 18.38
N HIS A 8 2.40 8.04 17.40
CA HIS A 8 1.24 8.21 16.52
C HIS A 8 0.38 6.95 16.48
N ASP A 9 -0.92 7.13 16.24
CA ASP A 9 -1.81 6.02 15.97
C ASP A 9 -1.41 5.31 14.66
N PRO A 10 -1.59 3.98 14.57
CA PRO A 10 -1.36 3.25 13.33
C PRO A 10 -2.18 3.84 12.18
N PHE A 11 -1.56 3.96 11.02
CA PHE A 11 -2.22 4.49 9.83
C PHE A 11 -2.23 3.47 8.70
N VAL A 12 -3.35 3.42 7.98
CA VAL A 12 -3.52 2.51 6.85
C VAL A 12 -2.58 2.91 5.71
N VAL A 13 -1.64 2.04 5.35
CA VAL A 13 -0.76 2.25 4.20
C VAL A 13 -1.51 1.89 2.92
N GLN A 14 -2.19 0.76 2.91
CA GLN A 14 -2.91 0.20 1.76
C GLN A 14 -3.99 -0.79 2.23
N THR A 15 -5.07 -0.89 1.45
CA THR A 15 -6.07 -1.97 1.57
C THR A 15 -5.65 -3.09 0.63
N LEU A 16 -5.54 -4.30 1.16
CA LEU A 16 -5.20 -5.49 0.38
C LEU A 16 -6.48 -6.17 -0.12
N GLY A 17 -6.44 -6.68 -1.34
CA GLY A 17 -7.50 -7.45 -1.97
C GLY A 17 -7.13 -8.92 -2.23
N PRO A 18 -8.02 -9.67 -2.90
CA PRO A 18 -7.75 -11.05 -3.29
C PRO A 18 -6.52 -11.15 -4.18
N GLY A 19 -5.59 -12.05 -3.82
CA GLY A 19 -4.34 -12.27 -4.55
C GLY A 19 -3.17 -11.42 -4.05
N ASP A 20 -3.43 -10.39 -3.22
CA ASP A 20 -2.36 -9.59 -2.64
C ASP A 20 -1.58 -10.38 -1.59
N LEU A 21 -0.27 -10.24 -1.61
CA LEU A 21 0.64 -10.88 -0.66
C LEU A 21 0.83 -9.97 0.57
N LEU A 22 1.12 -10.57 1.73
CA LEU A 22 1.64 -9.88 2.92
C LEU A 22 2.70 -10.72 3.61
N GLY A 23 3.44 -10.13 4.55
CA GLY A 23 4.38 -10.87 5.40
C GLY A 23 5.78 -11.08 4.84
N TRP A 24 6.15 -10.53 3.68
CA TRP A 24 7.49 -10.63 3.06
C TRP A 24 8.66 -10.01 3.86
N SER A 25 8.41 -9.55 5.10
CA SER A 25 9.44 -8.97 5.96
C SER A 25 10.56 -9.98 6.30
N TRP A 26 10.35 -11.28 6.09
CA TRP A 26 11.35 -12.34 6.21
C TRP A 26 12.33 -12.42 5.02
N LEU A 27 12.04 -11.78 3.88
CA LEU A 27 12.89 -11.91 2.69
C LEU A 27 14.25 -11.24 2.85
N VAL A 28 14.31 -10.16 3.66
CA VAL A 28 15.51 -9.34 3.81
C VAL A 28 15.79 -9.13 5.31
N PRO A 29 17.04 -9.33 5.77
CA PRO A 29 17.41 -8.96 7.13
C PRO A 29 17.01 -7.51 7.43
N PRO A 30 16.53 -7.18 8.65
CA PRO A 30 16.63 -7.96 9.89
C PRO A 30 15.39 -8.81 10.24
N TYR A 31 14.58 -9.23 9.25
CA TYR A 31 13.40 -10.10 9.47
C TYR A 31 12.36 -9.55 10.45
N ARG A 32 12.20 -8.22 10.47
CA ARG A 32 11.23 -7.53 11.33
C ARG A 32 10.00 -7.19 10.54
N TRP A 33 8.83 -7.48 11.07
CA TRP A 33 7.57 -7.02 10.51
C TRP A 33 7.56 -5.49 10.40
N HIS A 34 7.58 -4.99 9.17
CA HIS A 34 7.54 -3.55 8.90
C HIS A 34 6.11 -2.99 8.95
N PHE A 35 5.11 -3.88 8.88
CA PHE A 35 3.72 -3.51 8.70
C PHE A 35 2.79 -4.45 9.45
N GLY A 36 1.73 -3.90 10.03
CA GLY A 36 0.60 -4.67 10.54
C GLY A 36 -0.42 -4.96 9.44
N ALA A 37 -1.40 -5.80 9.78
CA ALA A 37 -2.60 -5.96 9.00
C ALA A 37 -3.79 -6.22 9.92
N VAL A 38 -4.93 -5.62 9.57
CA VAL A 38 -6.24 -5.90 10.17
C VAL A 38 -7.23 -6.17 9.05
N THR A 39 -8.12 -7.13 9.27
CA THR A 39 -9.18 -7.50 8.32
C THR A 39 -10.37 -6.57 8.49
N THR A 40 -10.87 -5.98 7.40
CA THR A 40 -12.08 -5.13 7.41
C THR A 40 -13.36 -5.95 7.24
N GLU A 41 -13.25 -7.17 6.75
CA GLU A 41 -14.31 -8.14 6.52
C GLU A 41 -13.76 -9.57 6.74
N PRO A 42 -14.60 -10.63 6.80
CA PRO A 42 -14.10 -12.00 6.87
C PRO A 42 -13.19 -12.33 5.69
N VAL A 43 -11.98 -12.84 5.98
CA VAL A 43 -10.95 -13.17 4.98
C VAL A 43 -10.48 -14.59 5.18
N GLU A 44 -10.26 -15.30 4.07
CA GLU A 44 -9.49 -16.54 4.02
C GLU A 44 -8.14 -16.24 3.38
N ALA A 45 -7.06 -16.67 4.02
CA ALA A 45 -5.69 -16.45 3.55
C ALA A 45 -4.91 -17.76 3.53
N ILE A 46 -4.00 -17.87 2.57
CA ILE A 46 -3.05 -18.97 2.49
C ILE A 46 -1.76 -18.53 3.16
N GLU A 47 -1.35 -19.25 4.20
CA GLU A 47 -0.07 -19.06 4.86
C GLU A 47 1.00 -19.94 4.21
N PHE A 48 2.17 -19.34 3.97
CA PHE A 48 3.35 -20.05 3.53
C PHE A 48 4.45 -19.95 4.57
N ASP A 49 5.09 -21.09 4.86
CA ASP A 49 6.28 -21.14 5.70
C ASP A 49 7.47 -20.56 4.92
N ALA A 50 8.03 -19.47 5.45
CA ALA A 50 9.12 -18.73 4.82
C ALA A 50 10.42 -19.55 4.70
N ASP A 51 10.76 -20.32 5.73
CA ASP A 51 11.98 -21.14 5.75
C ASP A 51 11.85 -22.26 4.71
N ARG A 52 10.66 -22.86 4.62
CA ARG A 52 10.40 -23.88 3.60
C ARG A 52 10.40 -23.32 2.18
N LEU A 53 9.88 -22.12 1.97
CA LEU A 53 9.97 -21.45 0.66
C LEU A 53 11.43 -21.16 0.28
N ALA A 54 12.25 -20.74 1.23
CA ALA A 54 13.67 -20.50 1.04
C ALA A 54 14.40 -21.80 0.66
N ASP A 55 14.18 -22.90 1.40
CA ASP A 55 14.76 -24.21 1.10
C ASP A 55 14.42 -24.69 -0.32
N ILE A 56 13.16 -24.50 -0.76
CA ILE A 56 12.74 -24.86 -2.12
C ILE A 56 13.39 -23.95 -3.15
N ALA A 57 13.50 -22.64 -2.88
CA ALA A 57 14.14 -21.69 -3.78
C ALA A 57 15.64 -21.96 -3.96
N ASP A 58 16.33 -22.40 -2.91
CA ASP A 58 17.73 -22.80 -2.96
C ASP A 58 17.91 -24.11 -3.74
N ALA A 59 16.97 -25.05 -3.60
CA ALA A 59 16.98 -26.32 -4.33
C ALA A 59 16.58 -26.20 -5.80
N ASP A 60 15.67 -25.28 -6.15
CA ASP A 60 15.21 -25.02 -7.51
C ASP A 60 15.34 -23.51 -7.86
N PRO A 61 16.42 -23.11 -8.55
CA PRO A 61 16.63 -21.72 -8.94
C PRO A 61 15.54 -21.13 -9.84
N LYS A 62 14.81 -21.95 -10.61
CA LYS A 62 13.70 -21.45 -11.44
C LYS A 62 12.52 -21.06 -10.55
N PHE A 63 12.22 -21.91 -9.57
CA PHE A 63 11.22 -21.58 -8.54
C PHE A 63 11.63 -20.33 -7.77
N GLY A 64 12.88 -20.26 -7.30
CA GLY A 64 13.42 -19.10 -6.58
C GLY A 64 13.32 -17.81 -7.39
N TYR A 65 13.60 -17.85 -8.69
CA TYR A 65 13.43 -16.70 -9.58
C TYR A 65 11.97 -16.26 -9.69
N THR A 66 11.04 -17.20 -9.90
CA THR A 66 9.60 -16.89 -9.98
C THR A 66 9.07 -16.33 -8.66
N LEU A 67 9.43 -16.93 -7.53
CA LEU A 67 9.08 -16.44 -6.21
C LEU A 67 9.60 -15.02 -5.99
N THR A 68 10.84 -14.74 -6.39
CA THR A 68 11.45 -13.42 -6.28
C THR A 68 10.70 -12.37 -7.10
N LEU A 69 10.30 -12.70 -8.34
CA LEU A 69 9.52 -11.77 -9.17
C LEU A 69 8.16 -11.45 -8.54
N LEU A 70 7.48 -12.46 -8.00
CA LEU A 70 6.20 -12.29 -7.33
C LEU A 70 6.32 -11.40 -6.08
N LEU A 71 7.37 -11.62 -5.27
CA LEU A 71 7.65 -10.77 -4.11
C LEU A 71 8.05 -9.34 -4.51
N PHE A 72 8.79 -9.19 -5.62
CA PHE A 72 9.20 -7.89 -6.14
C PHE A 72 8.00 -7.06 -6.64
N GLU A 73 7.03 -7.69 -7.29
CA GLU A 73 5.79 -7.02 -7.71
C GLU A 73 5.03 -6.45 -6.51
N ALA A 74 4.83 -7.25 -5.46
CA ALA A 74 4.20 -6.79 -4.22
C ALA A 74 4.97 -5.64 -3.54
N LEU A 75 6.31 -5.66 -3.59
CA LEU A 75 7.15 -4.57 -3.09
C LEU A 75 6.96 -3.28 -3.89
N VAL A 76 6.92 -3.38 -5.23
CA VAL A 76 6.71 -2.23 -6.11
C VAL A 76 5.34 -1.61 -5.87
N GLU A 77 4.29 -2.41 -5.82
CA GLU A 77 2.93 -1.92 -5.54
C GLU A 77 2.86 -1.15 -4.23
N ARG A 78 3.48 -1.71 -3.18
CA ARG A 78 3.48 -1.05 -1.88
C ARG A 78 4.30 0.23 -1.84
N LEU A 79 5.43 0.27 -2.56
CA LEU A 79 6.21 1.49 -2.71
C LEU A 79 5.38 2.58 -3.40
N GLN A 80 4.65 2.23 -4.46
CA GLN A 80 3.76 3.19 -5.14
C GLN A 80 2.61 3.64 -4.23
N ALA A 81 1.98 2.73 -3.48
CA ALA A 81 0.94 3.07 -2.51
C ALA A 81 1.46 4.04 -1.43
N THR A 82 2.65 3.76 -0.89
CA THR A 82 3.31 4.64 0.09
C THR A 82 3.61 6.01 -0.51
N ARG A 83 4.14 6.06 -1.74
CA ARG A 83 4.40 7.31 -2.47
C ARG A 83 3.12 8.12 -2.69
N ALA A 84 2.04 7.48 -3.14
CA ALA A 84 0.76 8.13 -3.35
C ALA A 84 0.20 8.72 -2.05
N ARG A 85 0.34 7.99 -0.93
CA ARG A 85 -0.07 8.49 0.39
C ARG A 85 0.76 9.69 0.83
N LEU A 86 2.09 9.65 0.68
CA LEU A 86 2.96 10.79 0.98
C LEU A 86 2.58 12.02 0.14
N LEU A 87 2.36 11.85 -1.16
CA LEU A 87 1.94 12.94 -2.04
C LEU A 87 0.57 13.51 -1.63
N ASN A 88 -0.38 12.66 -1.20
CA ASN A 88 -1.66 13.11 -0.68
C ASN A 88 -1.51 13.88 0.65
N LEU A 89 -0.62 13.44 1.55
CA LEU A 89 -0.36 14.13 2.82
C LEU A 89 0.28 15.51 2.63
N TYR A 90 1.16 15.66 1.63
CA TYR A 90 1.81 16.94 1.31
C TYR A 90 1.05 17.79 0.29
N ARG A 91 -0.14 17.37 -0.14
CA ARG A 91 -0.98 18.17 -1.02
C ARG A 91 -1.45 19.40 -0.25
N ASN A 92 -1.00 20.57 -0.69
CA ASN A 92 -1.23 21.84 0.00
C ASN A 92 -2.74 22.19 -0.06
N PRO A 93 -3.44 22.43 1.06
CA PRO A 93 -4.86 22.77 1.06
C PRO A 93 -5.21 24.07 0.31
N GLY A 94 -4.21 24.87 -0.09
CA GLY A 94 -4.38 26.11 -0.85
C GLY A 94 -4.67 25.95 -2.35
N GLU A 95 -4.42 24.80 -2.97
CA GLU A 95 -4.65 24.63 -4.43
C GLU A 95 -6.11 24.30 -4.79
N ALA A 96 -6.86 23.65 -3.90
CA ALA A 96 -8.26 23.29 -4.18
C ALA A 96 -9.23 24.48 -4.08
N ALA A 97 -8.88 25.54 -3.33
CA ALA A 97 -9.74 26.70 -3.13
C ALA A 97 -9.74 27.70 -4.30
N THR A 98 -8.72 27.68 -5.16
CA THR A 98 -8.57 28.64 -6.27
C THR A 98 -9.39 28.30 -7.52
N THR A 99 -9.91 27.07 -7.65
CA THR A 99 -10.68 26.66 -8.85
C THR A 99 -12.20 26.71 -8.65
N ALA A 100 -12.71 27.24 -7.53
CA ALA A 100 -14.14 27.39 -7.29
C ALA A 100 -14.67 28.81 -7.64
N ALA A 101 -15.15 28.92 -8.88
CA ALA A 101 -16.22 29.80 -9.41
C ALA A 101 -15.89 31.24 -9.85
N PRO A 102 -16.09 31.58 -11.15
CA PRO A 102 -16.65 32.87 -11.52
C PRO A 102 -18.16 32.87 -11.24
N ARG A 103 -18.63 33.82 -10.43
CA ARG A 103 -20.06 34.01 -10.17
C ARG A 103 -20.81 34.32 -11.47
N ARG A 104 -21.81 33.49 -11.75
CA ARG A 104 -22.74 33.55 -12.88
C ARG A 104 -23.52 34.87 -12.86
N GLY A 105 -23.77 35.42 -14.05
CA GLY A 105 -24.40 36.72 -14.24
C GLY A 105 -25.80 36.86 -13.64
N GLU A 106 -26.11 38.10 -13.30
CA GLU A 106 -27.47 38.60 -13.16
C GLU A 106 -27.84 39.34 -14.44
N SER A 107 -28.52 38.62 -15.33
CA SER A 107 -29.39 39.21 -16.34
C SER A 107 -30.80 39.28 -15.75
N GLY A 108 -31.25 40.50 -15.43
CA GLY A 108 -32.65 40.80 -15.13
C GLY A 108 -33.02 42.13 -15.78
N GLY A 109 -33.62 42.07 -16.98
CA GLY A 109 -34.46 43.17 -17.50
C GLY A 109 -35.75 43.26 -16.67
N GLY A 110 -36.59 44.28 -16.72
CA GLY A 110 -36.75 45.49 -17.52
C GLY A 110 -37.98 46.22 -16.93
N TRP A 111 -38.28 47.41 -17.44
CA TRP A 111 -39.42 48.26 -17.04
C TRP A 111 -40.79 47.59 -17.21
#